data_AF-A0A3B9KN92-F1
#
_entry.id   AF-A0A3B9KN92-F1
#
_cell.length_a   1.000
_cell.length_b   1.000
_cell.length_c   1.000
_cell.angle_alpha   90.00
_cell.angle_beta   90.00
_cell.angle_gamma   90.00
#
_symmetry.space_group_name_H-M   'P 1'
#
loop_
_entity.id
_entity.type
_entity.pdbx_description
1 polymer ?
#
loop_
_entity_poly.entity_id
_entity_poly.type
_entity_poly.pdbx_seq_one_letter_code
_entity_poly.pdbx_strand_id
1 'polypeptide(L)' 'MKPIRILLTTVGCPGGVTMIRALKEHGERPVEIIGTDMNPHAAGRFFSDAFYPVPAGNDPAYPDTILHIARKEKVDL' A
#
# COMPACT_ATOMS: atom_id res chain seq x y z
N MET A 1 16.23 0.87 14.10
CA MET A 1 15.22 -0.24 14.16
C MET A 1 15.14 -0.91 12.79
N LYS A 2 14.68 -2.17 12.70
CA LYS A 2 14.46 -2.85 11.42
C LYS A 2 13.45 -2.05 10.55
N PRO A 3 13.51 -2.04 9.22
CA PRO A 3 12.42 -1.50 8.41
C PRO A 3 11.08 -2.20 8.69
N ILE A 4 9.96 -1.50 8.49
CA ILE A 4 8.61 -2.09 8.45
C ILE A 4 8.07 -1.99 7.03
N ARG A 5 7.46 -3.06 6.53
CA ARG A 5 6.73 -3.09 5.26
C ARG A 5 5.23 -2.97 5.53
N ILE A 6 4.61 -1.91 5.02
CA ILE A 6 3.19 -1.59 5.24
C ILE A 6 2.42 -1.80 3.93
N LEU A 7 1.34 -2.57 3.97
CA LEU A 7 0.37 -2.67 2.89
C LEU A 7 -0.70 -1.60 3.03
N LEU A 8 -0.57 -0.50 2.29
CA LEU A 8 -1.54 0.57 2.31
C LEU A 8 -2.56 0.38 1.17
N THR A 9 -3.83 0.15 1.54
CA THR A 9 -4.92 0.01 0.56
C THR A 9 -5.52 1.36 0.18
N THR A 10 -6.16 1.43 -0.98
CA THR A 10 -6.89 2.62 -1.47
C THR A 10 -6.02 3.87 -1.58
N VAL A 11 -4.79 3.73 -2.09
CA VAL A 11 -3.80 4.83 -2.16
C VAL A 11 -4.17 5.94 -3.15
N GLY A 12 -5.22 5.76 -3.95
CA GLY A 12 -5.79 6.78 -4.83
C GLY A 12 -6.77 7.73 -4.14
N CYS A 13 -7.13 7.49 -2.86
CA CYS A 13 -8.02 8.39 -2.13
C CYS A 13 -7.38 9.78 -1.91
N PRO A 14 -8.17 10.84 -1.66
CA PRO A 14 -7.65 12.21 -1.51
C PRO A 14 -6.50 12.35 -0.49
N GLY A 15 -6.50 11.52 0.56
CA GLY A 15 -5.47 11.52 1.59
C GLY A 15 -4.31 10.54 1.36
N GLY A 16 -4.36 9.69 0.32
CA GLY A 16 -3.42 8.59 0.13
C GLY A 16 -1.97 9.05 0.00
N VAL A 17 -1.71 10.02 -0.88
CA VAL A 17 -0.35 10.58 -1.05
C VAL A 17 0.17 11.23 0.23
N THR A 18 -0.69 12.00 0.93
CA THR A 18 -0.32 12.64 2.19
C THR A 18 0.03 11.61 3.26
N MET A 19 -0.75 10.53 3.38
CA MET A 19 -0.48 9.43 4.31
C MET A 19 0.84 8.73 4.00
N ILE A 20 1.09 8.39 2.73
CA ILE A 20 2.35 7.75 2.30
C ILE A 20 3.55 8.61 2.69
N ARG A 21 3.49 9.92 2.43
CA ARG A 21 4.56 10.85 2.78
C ARG A 21 4.74 10.96 4.29
N ALA A 22 3.66 11.11 5.05
CA ALA A 22 3.74 11.17 6.51
C ALA A 22 4.36 9.90 7.09
N LEU A 23 3.99 8.71 6.60
CA LEU A 23 4.58 7.44 7.03
C LEU A 23 6.06 7.32 6.64
N LYS A 24 6.48 7.85 5.49
CA LYS A 24 7.90 7.83 5.11
C LYS A 24 8.74 8.87 5.86
N GLU A 25 8.15 10.00 6.20
CA GLU A 25 8.84 11.17 6.78
C GLU A 25 8.71 11.25 8.33
N HIS A 26 8.12 10.25 8.99
CA HIS A 26 7.83 10.28 10.44
C HIS A 26 9.06 10.29 11.37
N GLY A 27 10.22 9.82 10.91
CA GLY A 27 11.49 9.93 11.62
C GLY A 27 11.81 8.87 12.69
N GLU A 28 10.91 7.92 12.99
CA GLU A 28 11.21 6.86 13.99
C GLU A 28 11.98 5.68 13.40
N ARG A 29 11.60 5.20 12.20
CA ARG A 29 12.29 4.09 11.50
C ARG A 29 12.06 4.11 9.99
N PRO A 30 12.84 3.36 9.20
CA PRO A 30 12.52 3.18 7.78
C PRO A 30 11.19 2.45 7.58
N VAL A 31 10.39 2.93 6.63
CA VAL A 31 9.10 2.33 6.23
C VAL A 31 9.10 2.13 4.73
N GLU A 32 8.72 0.92 4.31
CA GLU A 32 8.45 0.58 2.91
C GLU A 32 6.93 0.48 2.71
N ILE A 33 6.41 1.15 1.69
CA ILE A 33 4.99 1.22 1.37
C ILE A 33 4.70 0.36 0.16
N ILE A 34 3.86 -0.66 0.35
CA ILE A 34 3.25 -1.45 -0.70
C ILE A 34 1.84 -0.88 -0.90
N GLY A 35 1.65 -0.13 -1.98
CA GLY A 35 0.36 0.51 -2.29
C GLY A 35 -0.56 -0.41 -3.07
N THR A 36 -1.86 -0.38 -2.77
CA THR A 36 -2.89 -1.00 -3.62
C THR A 36 -4.02 -0.03 -3.91
N ASP A 37 -4.60 -0.14 -5.10
CA ASP A 37 -5.81 0.57 -5.47
C ASP A 37 -6.51 -0.18 -6.62
N MET A 38 -7.82 0.01 -6.79
CA MET A 38 -8.52 -0.53 -7.96
C MET A 38 -8.22 0.28 -9.23
N ASN A 39 -7.86 1.56 -9.08
CA ASN A 39 -7.47 2.42 -10.18
C ASN A 39 -5.95 2.27 -10.44
N PRO A 40 -5.53 1.72 -11.61
CA PRO A 40 -4.12 1.58 -11.94
C PRO A 40 -3.40 2.93 -12.12
N HIS A 41 -4.14 4.03 -12.19
CA HIS A 41 -3.64 5.40 -12.29
C HIS A 41 -3.70 6.18 -10.96
N ALA A 42 -3.95 5.50 -9.83
CA ALA A 42 -3.96 6.11 -8.50
C ALA A 42 -2.68 6.90 -8.24
N ALA A 43 -2.80 8.16 -7.81
CA ALA A 43 -1.65 9.04 -7.57
C ALA A 43 -0.65 8.46 -6.56
N GLY A 44 -1.14 7.77 -5.52
CA GLY A 44 -0.31 7.12 -4.51
C GLY A 44 0.67 6.07 -5.07
N ARG A 45 0.45 5.55 -6.28
CA ARG A 45 1.38 4.60 -6.92
C ARG A 45 2.78 5.18 -7.12
N PHE A 46 2.88 6.48 -7.38
CA PHE A 46 4.16 7.15 -7.64
C PHE A 46 4.97 7.42 -6.36
N PHE A 47 4.33 7.30 -5.20
CA PHE A 47 4.94 7.54 -3.90
C PHE A 47 5.17 6.24 -3.11
N SER A 48 4.56 5.14 -3.57
CA SER A 48 4.73 3.80 -3.00
C SER A 48 6.02 3.16 -3.51
N ASP A 49 6.63 2.28 -2.73
CA ASP A 49 7.82 1.52 -3.12
C ASP A 49 7.48 0.35 -4.06
N ALA A 50 6.28 -0.21 -3.89
CA ALA A 50 5.65 -1.14 -4.83
C ALA A 50 4.17 -0.79 -5.00
N PHE A 51 3.57 -1.15 -6.14
CA PHE A 51 2.15 -0.91 -6.40
C PHE A 51 1.49 -2.09 -7.10
N TYR A 52 0.28 -2.44 -6.64
CA TYR A 52 -0.54 -3.50 -7.21
C TYR A 52 -1.96 -3.00 -7.48
N PRO A 53 -2.45 -3.05 -8.73
CA PRO A 53 -3.88 -2.92 -8.99
C PRO A 53 -4.61 -4.14 -8.41
N VAL A 54 -5.75 -3.90 -7.76
CA VAL A 54 -6.56 -4.94 -7.10
C VAL A 54 -8.03 -4.85 -7.52
N PRO A 55 -8.83 -5.91 -7.32
CA PRO A 55 -10.27 -5.83 -7.52
C PRO A 55 -10.94 -4.74 -6.66
N ALA A 56 -12.20 -4.42 -6.95
CA ALA A 56 -12.99 -3.57 -6.07
C ALA A 56 -13.18 -4.23 -4.69
N GLY A 57 -13.37 -3.45 -3.63
CA GLY A 57 -13.47 -4.00 -2.27
C GLY A 57 -14.68 -4.90 -2.02
N ASN A 58 -15.71 -4.85 -2.87
CA ASN A 58 -16.87 -5.73 -2.85
C ASN A 58 -16.73 -6.97 -3.76
N ASP A 59 -15.61 -7.08 -4.48
CA ASP A 59 -15.32 -8.26 -5.30
C ASP A 59 -14.91 -9.44 -4.40
N PRO A 60 -15.50 -10.64 -4.57
CA PRO A 60 -15.15 -11.81 -3.77
C PRO A 60 -13.66 -12.19 -3.82
N ALA A 61 -12.93 -11.84 -4.88
CA ALA A 61 -11.50 -12.11 -5.01
C ALA A 61 -10.60 -11.11 -4.26
N TYR A 62 -11.15 -10.00 -3.75
CA TYR A 62 -10.38 -8.96 -3.07
C TYR A 62 -9.59 -9.48 -1.86
N PRO A 63 -10.19 -10.23 -0.89
CA PRO A 63 -9.46 -10.69 0.28
C PRO A 63 -8.27 -11.59 -0.07
N ASP A 64 -8.46 -12.53 -1.00
CA ASP A 64 -7.40 -13.45 -1.44
C ASP A 64 -6.28 -12.72 -2.18
N THR A 65 -6.63 -11.71 -2.98
CA THR A 65 -5.65 -10.87 -3.68
C THR A 65 -4.78 -10.10 -2.68
N ILE A 66 -5.39 -9.47 -1.68
CA ILE A 66 -4.69 -8.74 -0.62
C ILE A 66 -3.77 -9.68 0.17
N LEU A 67 -4.27 -10.87 0.54
CA LEU A 67 -3.49 -11.86 1.28
C LEU A 67 -2.30 -12.40 0.47
N HIS A 68 -2.49 -12.61 -0.84
CA HIS A 68 -1.41 -13.00 -1.75
C HIS A 68 -0.30 -11.93 -1.78
N ILE A 69 -0.68 -10.66 -1.95
CA ILE A 69 0.28 -9.54 -1.98
C ILE A 69 1.01 -9.44 -0.65
N ALA A 70 0.30 -9.47 0.48
CA ALA A 70 0.90 -9.39 1.82
C ALA A 70 1.96 -10.48 2.05
N ARG A 71 1.67 -11.73 1.64
CA ARG A 71 2.62 -12.85 1.74
C ARG A 71 3.80 -12.70 0.80
N LYS A 72 3.55 -12.34 -0.46
CA LYS A 72 4.60 -12.12 -1.48
C LYS A 72 5.59 -11.05 -1.03
N GLU A 73 5.06 -9.95 -0.52
CA GLU A 73 5.84 -8.80 -0.08
C GLU A 73 6.35 -8.94 1.35
N LYS A 74 6.00 -10.00 2.11
CA LYS A 74 6.38 -10.14 3.52
C LYS A 74 6.00 -8.91 4.36
N VAL A 75 4.77 -8.44 4.18
CA VAL A 75 4.20 -7.28 4.87
C VAL A 75 4.17 -7.54 6.38
N ASP A 76 4.56 -6.52 7.15
CA ASP A 76 4.54 -6.53 8.61
C ASP A 76 3.23 -5.92 9.16
N LEU A 77 2.64 -4.96 8.43
CA LEU A 77 1.40 -4.25 8.78
C LEU A 77 0.46 -4.10 7.57
#